data_AF-A0A849XNZ2-F1
#
_entry.id   AF-A0A849XNZ2-F1
#
_cell.length_a   1.000
_cell.length_b   1.000
_cell.length_c   1.000
_cell.angle_alpha   90.00
_cell.angle_beta   90.00
_cell.angle_gamma   90.00
#
_symmetry.space_group_name_H-M   'P 1'
#
loop_
_entity.id
_entity.type
_entity.pdbx_description
1 polymer ?
#
loop_
_entity_poly.entity_id
_entity_poly.type
_entity_poly.pdbx_seq_one_letter_code
_entity_poly.pdbx_strand_id
1 'polypeptide(L)'
;MSMLKICGQELELDLFDADTMEVYEKSMDEVVKRAEESKKHTELSNADGIREMCGIVKNFFDEVFGDGTAEKLFKGKNNLAICMDAFGIVSSEAGKMKGQVNAITNKYNMNRAQRRQEGKKNKHGKNGAVVTPIGNASGRDNS
;
A
#
# COMPACT_ATOMS: atom_id res chain seq x y z
N MET A 1 1.36 6.12 2.50
CA MET A 1 0.36 7.17 2.70
C MET A 1 -0.34 7.51 1.38
N SER A 2 -1.67 7.43 1.37
CA SER A 2 -2.53 7.78 0.23
C SER A 2 -3.52 8.86 0.66
N MET A 3 -3.70 9.88 -0.19
CA MET A 3 -4.67 10.96 0.06
C MET A 3 -6.01 10.63 -0.60
N LEU A 4 -7.04 10.46 0.20
CA LEU A 4 -8.40 10.14 -0.23
C LEU A 4 -9.26 11.41 -0.25
N LYS A 5 -10.08 11.58 -1.29
CA LYS A 5 -11.07 12.65 -1.39
C LYS A 5 -12.45 12.08 -1.13
N ILE A 6 -13.00 12.38 0.06
CA ILE A 6 -14.28 11.83 0.52
C ILE A 6 -15.17 12.99 0.96
N CYS A 7 -16.38 13.08 0.41
CA CYS A 7 -17.35 14.16 0.71
C CYS A 7 -16.76 15.59 0.58
N GLY A 8 -15.78 15.78 -0.30
CA GLY A 8 -15.09 17.06 -0.49
C GLY A 8 -13.99 17.36 0.54
N GLN A 9 -13.72 16.44 1.45
CA GLN A 9 -12.62 16.51 2.41
C GLN A 9 -11.45 15.62 1.96
N GLU A 10 -10.23 16.08 2.24
CA GLU A 10 -9.01 15.29 2.05
C GLU A 10 -8.69 14.56 3.37
N LEU A 11 -8.52 13.25 3.29
CA LEU A 11 -8.14 12.36 4.39
C LEU A 11 -6.89 11.58 4.01
N GLU A 12 -5.97 11.48 4.94
CA GLU A 12 -4.75 10.68 4.79
C GLU A 12 -4.98 9.27 5.33
N LEU A 13 -4.61 8.25 4.56
CA LEU A 13 -4.66 6.86 4.97
C LEU A 13 -3.34 6.17 4.63
N ASP A 14 -2.65 5.61 5.63
CA ASP A 14 -1.43 4.82 5.40
C ASP A 14 -1.58 3.36 5.76
N LEU A 15 -2.13 2.57 4.86
CA LEU A 15 -2.25 1.13 5.11
C LEU A 15 -0.89 0.39 5.03
N PHE A 16 0.21 1.05 4.67
CA PHE A 16 1.54 0.43 4.77
C PHE A 16 2.15 0.56 6.16
N ASP A 17 1.58 1.41 7.00
CA ASP A 17 1.93 1.52 8.41
C ASP A 17 1.19 0.43 9.22
N ALA A 18 1.91 -0.22 10.13
CA ALA A 18 1.38 -1.37 10.86
C ALA A 18 0.29 -0.95 11.86
N ASP A 19 0.48 0.17 12.55
CA ASP A 19 -0.46 0.66 13.55
C ASP A 19 -1.77 1.08 12.88
N THR A 20 -1.67 1.77 11.74
CA THR A 20 -2.83 2.16 10.92
C THR A 20 -3.55 0.94 10.35
N MET A 21 -2.81 -0.09 9.89
CA MET A 21 -3.41 -1.33 9.40
C MET A 21 -4.14 -2.10 10.50
N GLU A 22 -3.57 -2.18 11.71
CA GLU A 22 -4.21 -2.86 12.85
C GLU A 22 -5.56 -2.21 13.18
N VAL A 23 -5.61 -0.88 13.22
CA VAL A 23 -6.86 -0.14 13.42
C VAL A 23 -7.84 -0.41 12.28
N TYR A 24 -7.39 -0.35 11.02
CA TYR A 24 -8.25 -0.61 9.86
C TYR A 24 -8.85 -2.02 9.86
N GLU A 25 -8.04 -3.06 10.12
CA GLU A 25 -8.50 -4.45 10.17
C GLU A 25 -9.53 -4.65 11.29
N LYS A 26 -9.24 -4.12 12.49
CA LYS A 26 -10.17 -4.18 13.61
C LYS A 26 -11.49 -3.49 13.29
N SER A 27 -11.45 -2.27 12.75
CA SER A 27 -12.65 -1.52 12.38
C SER A 27 -13.45 -2.22 11.28
N MET A 28 -12.79 -2.90 10.34
CA MET A 28 -13.45 -3.68 9.30
C MET A 28 -14.19 -4.90 9.88
N ASP A 29 -13.57 -5.61 10.80
CA ASP A 29 -14.20 -6.73 11.53
C ASP A 29 -15.42 -6.26 12.32
N GLU A 30 -15.35 -5.09 12.96
CA GLU A 30 -16.47 -4.49 13.66
C GLU A 30 -17.62 -4.12 12.72
N VAL A 31 -17.32 -3.55 11.54
CA VAL A 31 -18.33 -3.26 10.51
C VAL A 31 -19.06 -4.53 10.09
N VAL A 32 -18.33 -5.62 9.82
CA VAL A 32 -18.93 -6.90 9.42
C VAL A 32 -19.84 -7.45 10.52
N LYS A 33 -19.34 -7.51 11.76
CA LYS A 33 -20.11 -8.02 12.91
C LYS A 33 -21.39 -7.22 13.12
N ARG A 34 -21.30 -5.89 13.18
CA ARG A 34 -22.47 -5.03 13.40
C ARG A 34 -23.45 -5.08 12.22
N ALA A 35 -22.97 -5.19 10.99
CA ALA A 35 -23.84 -5.36 9.82
C ALA A 35 -24.58 -6.71 9.82
N GLU A 36 -23.95 -7.78 10.30
CA GLU A 36 -24.61 -9.07 10.49
C GLU A 36 -25.63 -9.06 11.63
N GLU A 37 -25.35 -8.34 12.71
CA GLU A 37 -26.28 -8.11 13.82
C GLU A 37 -27.50 -7.30 13.36
N SER A 38 -27.28 -6.20 12.62
CA SER A 38 -28.35 -5.37 12.03
C SER A 38 -29.33 -6.20 11.19
N LYS A 39 -28.83 -7.18 10.40
CA LYS A 39 -29.67 -8.08 9.61
C LYS A 39 -30.59 -8.98 10.44
N LYS A 40 -30.26 -9.24 11.70
CA LYS A 40 -31.10 -10.06 12.60
C LYS A 40 -32.28 -9.27 13.15
N HIS A 41 -32.25 -7.95 13.07
CA HIS A 41 -33.34 -7.08 13.50
C HIS A 41 -34.42 -6.98 12.40
N THR A 42 -35.21 -8.04 12.26
CA THR A 42 -36.26 -8.16 11.23
C THR A 42 -37.44 -7.20 11.42
N GLU A 43 -37.51 -6.49 12.55
CA GLU A 43 -38.63 -5.61 12.90
C GLU A 43 -38.34 -4.12 12.68
N LEU A 44 -37.13 -3.76 12.23
CA LEU A 44 -36.76 -2.36 12.01
C LEU A 44 -37.47 -1.79 10.78
N SER A 45 -37.85 -0.52 10.87
CA SER A 45 -38.28 0.23 9.70
C SER A 45 -37.10 0.44 8.74
N ASN A 46 -37.37 0.62 7.44
CA ASN A 46 -36.34 0.92 6.45
C ASN A 46 -35.51 2.17 6.83
N ALA A 47 -36.13 3.16 7.47
CA ALA A 47 -35.44 4.37 7.91
C ALA A 47 -34.46 4.06 9.05
N ASP A 48 -34.84 3.18 9.99
CA ASP A 48 -33.97 2.79 11.11
C ASP A 48 -32.81 1.95 10.62
N GLY A 49 -33.04 1.00 9.70
CA GLY A 49 -31.96 0.25 9.06
C GLY A 49 -30.96 1.14 8.32
N ILE A 50 -31.44 2.19 7.64
CA ILE A 50 -30.55 3.20 7.02
C ILE A 50 -29.71 3.94 8.06
N ARG A 51 -30.33 4.38 9.17
CA ARG A 51 -29.60 5.07 10.24
C ARG A 51 -28.55 4.17 10.88
N GLU A 52 -28.89 2.91 11.12
CA GLU A 52 -27.99 1.91 11.69
C GLU A 52 -26.79 1.66 10.78
N MET A 53 -27.02 1.40 9.49
CA MET A 53 -25.93 1.17 8.53
C MET A 53 -25.05 2.42 8.35
N CYS A 54 -25.64 3.61 8.32
CA CYS A 54 -24.88 4.87 8.31
C CYS A 54 -24.05 5.02 9.59
N GLY A 55 -24.61 4.65 10.76
CA GLY A 55 -23.92 4.69 12.05
C GLY A 55 -22.70 3.76 12.08
N ILE A 56 -22.85 2.54 11.58
CA ILE A 56 -21.74 1.57 11.46
C ILE A 56 -20.59 2.16 10.64
N VAL A 57 -20.90 2.74 9.48
CA VAL A 57 -19.89 3.38 8.62
C VAL A 57 -19.25 4.59 9.29
N LYS A 58 -20.06 5.44 9.93
CA LYS A 58 -19.55 6.63 10.64
C LYS A 58 -18.55 6.24 11.71
N ASN A 59 -18.86 5.22 12.52
CA ASN A 59 -17.94 4.71 13.53
C ASN A 59 -16.63 4.21 12.91
N PHE A 60 -16.70 3.48 11.79
CA PHE A 60 -15.51 3.08 11.04
C PHE A 60 -14.63 4.29 10.65
N PHE A 61 -15.23 5.38 10.18
CA PHE A 61 -14.46 6.59 9.84
C PHE A 61 -13.83 7.27 11.06
N ASP A 62 -14.54 7.32 12.19
CA ASP A 62 -14.00 7.88 13.42
C ASP A 62 -12.86 7.01 13.99
N GLU A 63 -12.96 5.68 13.90
CA GLU A 63 -11.90 4.79 14.37
C GLU A 63 -10.64 4.88 13.50
N VAL A 64 -10.79 4.85 12.17
CA VAL A 64 -9.65 4.81 11.24
C VAL A 64 -8.97 6.17 11.09
N PHE A 65 -9.73 7.26 11.10
CA PHE A 65 -9.21 8.62 10.84
C PHE A 65 -9.21 9.53 12.08
N GLY A 66 -9.69 9.03 13.21
CA GLY A 66 -9.80 9.74 14.47
C GLY A 66 -11.16 10.37 14.71
N ASP A 67 -11.49 10.53 16.00
CA ASP A 67 -12.79 10.98 16.48
C ASP A 67 -13.28 12.28 15.82
N GLY A 68 -14.56 12.27 15.42
CA GLY A 68 -15.23 13.41 14.80
C GLY A 68 -14.94 13.59 13.31
N THR A 69 -14.21 12.67 12.69
CA THR A 69 -14.03 12.64 11.24
C THR A 69 -15.36 12.40 10.53
N ALA A 70 -16.17 11.47 11.02
CA ALA A 70 -17.48 11.18 10.45
C ALA A 70 -18.40 12.39 10.49
N GLU A 71 -18.37 13.18 11.57
CA GLU A 71 -19.18 14.39 11.66
C GLU A 71 -18.73 15.44 10.63
N LYS A 72 -17.42 15.61 10.42
CA LYS A 72 -16.91 16.50 9.37
C LYS A 72 -17.32 16.07 7.97
N LEU A 73 -17.27 14.76 7.68
CA LEU A 73 -17.60 14.20 6.38
C LEU A 73 -19.10 14.23 6.08
N PHE A 74 -19.91 13.72 7.00
CA PHE A 74 -21.33 13.44 6.76
C PHE A 74 -22.25 14.54 7.33
N LYS A 75 -21.75 15.41 8.21
CA LYS A 75 -22.49 16.55 8.79
C LYS A 75 -23.82 16.11 9.42
N GLY A 76 -23.78 15.07 10.24
CA GLY A 76 -24.97 14.44 10.84
C GLY A 76 -25.92 13.71 9.89
N LYS A 77 -25.75 13.78 8.56
CA LYS A 77 -26.70 13.17 7.60
C LYS A 77 -26.61 11.65 7.62
N ASN A 78 -27.76 10.98 7.52
CA ASN A 78 -27.87 9.52 7.36
C ASN A 78 -28.29 9.19 5.92
N ASN A 79 -27.44 9.57 4.97
CA ASN A 79 -27.63 9.21 3.57
C ASN A 79 -26.78 7.97 3.28
N LEU A 80 -27.44 6.83 3.12
CA LEU A 80 -26.77 5.54 2.93
C LEU A 80 -25.90 5.51 1.67
N ALA A 81 -26.36 6.12 0.57
CA ALA A 81 -25.58 6.14 -0.67
C ALA A 81 -24.25 6.87 -0.48
N ILE A 82 -24.26 8.02 0.22
CA ILE A 82 -23.03 8.77 0.52
C ILE A 82 -22.13 7.97 1.48
N CYS A 83 -22.70 7.32 2.49
CA CYS A 83 -21.92 6.51 3.43
C CYS A 83 -21.23 5.33 2.72
N MET A 84 -21.96 4.61 1.86
CA MET A 84 -21.41 3.48 1.11
C MET A 84 -20.38 3.91 0.07
N ASP A 85 -20.59 5.03 -0.62
CA ASP A 85 -19.61 5.58 -1.56
C ASP A 85 -18.30 5.94 -0.85
N ALA A 86 -18.39 6.66 0.28
CA ALA A 86 -17.25 6.99 1.12
C ALA A 86 -16.50 5.72 1.58
N PHE A 87 -17.23 4.73 2.11
CA PHE A 87 -16.65 3.47 2.54
C PHE A 87 -15.94 2.73 1.39
N GLY A 88 -16.56 2.69 0.21
CA GLY A 88 -16.00 2.05 -0.99
C GLY A 88 -14.68 2.68 -1.45
N ILE A 89 -14.51 4.00 -1.31
CA ILE A 89 -13.24 4.69 -1.61
C ILE A 89 -12.11 4.15 -0.72
N VAL A 90 -12.37 4.01 0.59
CA VAL A 90 -11.39 3.49 1.55
C VAL A 90 -11.07 2.03 1.26
N SER A 91 -12.08 1.18 1.06
CA SER A 91 -11.89 -0.24 0.73
C SER A 91 -11.14 -0.44 -0.60
N SER A 92 -11.37 0.42 -1.59
CA SER A 92 -10.65 0.39 -2.87
C SER A 92 -9.16 0.64 -2.67
N GLU A 93 -8.79 1.56 -1.78
CA GLU A 93 -7.38 1.83 -1.49
C GLU A 93 -6.70 0.63 -0.83
N ALA A 94 -7.36 -0.02 0.12
CA ALA A 94 -6.88 -1.27 0.70
C ALA A 94 -6.64 -2.37 -0.35
N GLY A 95 -7.56 -2.48 -1.32
CA GLY A 95 -7.42 -3.43 -2.43
C GLY A 95 -6.18 -3.22 -3.30
N LYS A 96 -5.65 -1.99 -3.39
CA LYS A 96 -4.47 -1.67 -4.22
C LYS A 96 -3.14 -2.07 -3.58
N MET A 97 -3.12 -2.26 -2.26
CA MET A 97 -1.90 -2.50 -1.51
C MET A 97 -1.06 -3.66 -2.04
N LYS A 98 -1.68 -4.83 -2.28
CA LYS A 98 -0.99 -6.02 -2.80
C LYS A 98 -0.29 -5.72 -4.13
N GLY A 99 -0.95 -4.95 -5.01
CA GLY A 99 -0.37 -4.52 -6.28
C GLY A 99 0.83 -3.58 -6.09
N GLN A 100 0.73 -2.64 -5.16
CA GLN A 100 1.80 -1.69 -4.84
C GLN A 100 3.02 -2.40 -4.20
N VAL A 101 2.83 -3.32 -3.25
CA VAL A 101 3.91 -4.15 -2.67
C VAL A 101 4.61 -4.97 -3.76
N ASN A 102 3.84 -5.60 -4.65
CA ASN A 102 4.39 -6.38 -5.76
C ASN A 102 5.21 -5.50 -6.71
N ALA A 103 4.73 -4.29 -7.02
CA ALA A 103 5.45 -3.34 -7.86
C ALA A 103 6.79 -2.92 -7.25
N ILE A 104 6.81 -2.64 -5.95
CA ILE A 104 8.04 -2.31 -5.20
C ILE A 104 9.01 -3.50 -5.27
N THR A 105 8.53 -4.71 -4.95
CA THR A 105 9.33 -5.94 -4.97
C THR A 105 9.94 -6.19 -6.35
N ASN A 106 9.15 -6.06 -7.41
CA ASN A 106 9.60 -6.26 -8.79
C ASN A 106 10.65 -5.23 -9.21
N LYS A 107 10.45 -3.94 -8.87
CA LYS A 107 11.40 -2.86 -9.16
C LYS A 107 12.81 -3.19 -8.63
N TYR A 108 12.91 -3.69 -7.40
CA TYR A 108 14.21 -4.01 -6.80
C TYR A 108 14.75 -5.39 -7.22
N ASN A 109 13.90 -6.37 -7.52
CA ASN A 109 14.34 -7.69 -8.01
C ASN A 109 14.94 -7.61 -9.42
N MET A 110 14.35 -6.84 -10.34
CA MET A 110 14.88 -6.63 -11.69
C MET A 110 16.25 -5.95 -11.64
N ASN A 111 16.38 -4.90 -10.83
CA ASN A 111 17.65 -4.20 -10.62
C ASN A 111 18.73 -5.11 -10.00
N ARG A 112 18.34 -6.06 -9.13
CA ARG A 112 19.26 -7.06 -8.56
C ARG A 112 19.72 -8.08 -9.60
N ALA A 113 18.83 -8.54 -10.47
CA ALA A 113 19.17 -9.48 -11.54
C ALA A 113 20.11 -8.86 -12.59
N GLN A 114 19.86 -7.61 -12.99
CA GLN A 114 20.70 -6.88 -13.93
C GLN A 114 22.14 -6.69 -13.40
N ARG A 115 22.30 -6.25 -12.15
CA ARG A 115 23.64 -6.13 -11.51
C ARG A 115 24.40 -7.46 -11.46
N ARG A 116 23.71 -8.58 -11.27
CA ARG A 116 24.33 -9.93 -11.31
C ARG A 116 24.83 -10.29 -12.71
N GLN A 117 24.12 -9.90 -13.77
CA GLN A 117 24.54 -10.15 -15.14
C GLN A 117 25.72 -9.26 -15.55
N GLU A 118 25.70 -7.98 -15.18
CA GLU A 118 26.79 -7.03 -15.42
C GLU A 118 28.08 -7.44 -14.68
N GLY A 119 27.97 -7.89 -13.42
CA GLY A 119 29.11 -8.44 -12.67
C GLY A 119 29.71 -9.71 -13.29
N LYS A 120 28.91 -10.53 -13.98
CA LYS A 120 29.39 -11.70 -14.73
C LYS A 120 30.09 -11.31 -16.04
N LYS A 121 29.61 -10.27 -16.74
CA LYS A 121 30.25 -9.72 -17.94
C LYS A 121 31.61 -9.07 -17.62
N ASN A 122 31.69 -8.30 -16.53
CA ASN A 122 32.95 -7.64 -16.12
C ASN A 122 34.03 -8.64 -15.65
N LYS A 123 33.66 -9.82 -15.14
CA LYS A 123 34.62 -10.90 -14.83
C LYS A 123 35.19 -11.58 -16.07
N HIS A 124 34.46 -11.63 -17.19
CA HIS A 124 34.93 -12.22 -18.44
C HIS A 124 35.78 -11.24 -19.30
N GLY A 125 35.85 -9.95 -18.94
CA GLY A 125 36.62 -8.93 -19.66
C GLY A 125 38.04 -8.66 -19.14
N LYS A 126 38.49 -9.33 -18.06
CA LYS A 126 39.82 -9.14 -17.47
C LYS A 126 40.67 -10.42 -17.45
N ASN A 127 40.71 -11.15 -18.56
CA ASN A 127 41.72 -12.20 -18.78
C ASN A 127 42.46 -11.91 -20.10
N GLY A 128 43.31 -10.89 -20.09
CA GLY A 128 44.05 -10.45 -21.27
C GLY A 128 45.22 -9.54 -20.95
N ALA A 129 45.94 -9.77 -19.84
CA ALA A 129 47.30 -9.25 -19.71
C ALA A 129 48.22 -10.30 -20.36
N VAL A 130 48.47 -10.11 -21.66
CA VAL A 130 49.48 -10.84 -22.43
C VAL A 130 50.81 -10.69 -21.72
N VAL A 131 51.39 -11.81 -21.28
CA VAL A 131 52.80 -11.90 -20.91
C VAL A 131 53.60 -11.59 -22.18
N THR A 132 54.18 -10.40 -22.26
CA THR A 132 55.12 -10.04 -23.33
C THR A 132 56.39 -10.88 -23.18
N PRO A 133 56.85 -11.60 -24.22
CA PRO A 133 58.14 -12.25 -24.19
C PRO A 133 59.22 -11.17 -24.31
N ILE A 134 60.13 -11.12 -23.33
CA ILE A 134 61.34 -10.30 -23.40
C ILE A 134 62.25 -10.93 -24.45
N GLY A 135 62.24 -10.36 -25.66
CA GLY A 135 63.16 -10.70 -26.75
C GLY A 135 64.45 -9.89 -26.66
N ASN A 136 65.57 -10.61 -26.77
CA ASN A 136 66.98 -10.18 -26.77
C ASN A 136 67.29 -8.87 -27.52
N ALA A 137 68.23 -8.10 -26.96
CA ALA A 137 69.19 -7.33 -27.74
C ALA A 137 70.59 -7.39 -27.10
N SER A 138 71.51 -7.86 -27.92
CA SER A 138 72.94 -8.10 -27.75
C SER A 138 73.79 -6.85 -27.57
N GLY A 139 74.91 -7.00 -26.85
CA GLY A 139 76.19 -6.37 -27.22
C GLY A 139 76.96 -5.69 -26.09
N ARG A 140 78.17 -6.23 -25.82
CA ARG A 140 79.49 -5.52 -25.72
C ARG A 140 79.62 -4.36 -24.70
N ASP A 141 80.64 -4.20 -23.85
CA ASP A 141 82.05 -4.62 -23.83
C ASP A 141 82.63 -4.34 -22.41
N ASN A 142 83.78 -4.96 -22.10
CA ASN A 142 84.88 -4.59 -21.17
C ASN A 142 84.56 -4.31 -19.68
N SER A 143 85.30 -4.84 -18.71
CA SER A 143 86.74 -5.09 -18.61
C SER A 143 87.07 -6.34 -17.78
#